data_AF-A0A843KD52-F1
#
_entry.id   AF-A0A843KD52-F1
#
_cell.length_a   1.000
_cell.length_b   1.000
_cell.length_c   1.000
_cell.angle_alpha   90.00
_cell.angle_beta   90.00
_cell.angle_gamma   90.00
#
_symmetry.space_group_name_H-M   'P 1'
#
loop_
_entity.id
_entity.type
_entity.pdbx_description
1 polymer ?
#
loop_
_entity_poly.entity_id
_entity_poly.type
_entity_poly.pdbx_seq_one_letter_code
_entity_poly.pdbx_strand_id
1 'polypeptide(L)'
;GRLGIDPSRDAGSEMEKIYLDFMEKNVAPYARTDRNASAFFEMAKRDLSPAAILKCQVTGPVTFGMQVVDADRRPLYYDDQYADVISKMIALIARWCEEAMRQFSGVKETLVVLNEPYLASLGSSVVPIRQENVTAGWEDIAGMVEGGLGVHCCANTDWSYLMGLNPSFLSFDAFTCSRELLLYMDDLVAFMERGGVVAWGLVPARPEDFSKVTLDSLFQQFSAIRQQVADSCSDDLFMKQSVVTPTCGIQTGTPSQAREIMGAAAALSDRARAGRP
;
A
#
# COMPACT_ATOMS: atom_id res chain seq x y z
N GLY A 1 -9.77 1.66 21.85
CA GLY A 1 -9.57 3.10 22.15
C GLY A 1 -8.81 3.74 21.01
N ARG A 2 -8.87 5.06 20.84
CA ARG A 2 -7.93 5.76 19.93
C ARG A 2 -6.57 5.83 20.61
N LEU A 3 -5.50 5.77 19.82
CA LEU A 3 -4.14 6.05 20.32
C LEU A 3 -4.03 7.54 20.55
N GLY A 4 -3.41 7.95 21.66
CA GLY A 4 -3.21 9.36 21.99
C GLY A 4 -1.77 9.63 22.42
N ILE A 5 -1.36 10.89 22.33
CA ILE A 5 -0.08 11.34 22.90
C ILE A 5 -0.16 11.24 24.42
N ASP A 6 0.92 10.73 25.04
CA ASP A 6 1.08 10.76 26.49
C ASP A 6 1.49 12.17 26.95
N PRO A 7 0.62 12.92 27.63
CA PRO A 7 0.89 14.30 28.03
C PRO A 7 1.97 14.40 29.12
N SER A 8 2.38 13.27 29.72
CA SER A 8 3.46 13.25 30.73
C SER A 8 4.87 13.28 30.12
N ARG A 9 4.98 13.09 28.80
CA ARG A 9 6.26 13.09 28.07
C ARG A 9 6.52 14.43 27.39
N ASP A 10 7.80 14.77 27.24
CA ASP A 10 8.22 15.93 26.46
C ASP A 10 8.15 15.63 24.96
N ALA A 11 7.01 15.97 24.36
CA ALA A 11 6.79 15.75 22.93
C ALA A 11 7.78 16.52 22.05
N GLY A 12 8.29 17.67 22.49
CA GLY A 12 9.24 18.48 21.72
C GLY A 12 10.57 17.76 21.54
N SER A 13 11.15 17.29 22.65
CA SER A 13 12.40 16.53 22.64
C SER A 13 12.28 15.20 21.88
N GLU A 14 11.14 14.50 21.98
CA GLU A 14 10.91 13.25 21.23
C GLU A 14 10.76 13.51 19.72
N MET A 15 10.11 14.60 19.33
CA MET A 15 10.03 15.01 17.92
C MET A 15 11.42 15.36 17.38
N GLU A 16 12.21 16.16 18.11
CA GLU A 16 13.59 16.49 17.73
C GLU A 16 14.44 15.23 17.52
N LYS A 17 14.28 14.22 18.38
CA LYS A 17 14.97 12.93 18.22
C LYS A 17 14.61 12.24 16.90
N ILE A 18 13.34 12.27 16.48
CA ILE A 18 12.90 11.71 15.20
C ILE A 18 13.54 12.45 14.03
N TYR A 19 13.61 13.79 14.09
CA TYR A 19 14.29 14.58 13.06
C TYR A 19 15.78 14.23 12.95
N LEU A 20 16.48 14.13 14.10
CA LEU A 20 17.88 13.72 14.13
C LEU A 20 18.06 12.32 13.53
N ASP A 21 17.24 11.36 13.93
CA ASP A 21 17.29 10.00 13.37
C ASP A 21 17.02 9.99 11.87
N PHE A 22 16.08 10.80 11.39
CA PHE A 22 15.77 10.91 9.96
C PHE A 22 16.98 11.46 9.19
N MET A 23 17.60 12.54 9.67
CA MET A 23 18.79 13.12 9.03
C MET A 23 19.98 12.15 9.03
N GLU A 24 20.17 11.41 10.12
CA GLU A 24 21.25 10.42 10.25
C GLU A 24 20.90 9.05 9.65
N LYS A 25 19.67 8.88 9.15
CA LYS A 25 19.12 7.61 8.66
C LYS A 25 19.21 6.49 9.72
N ASN A 26 19.11 6.84 10.99
CA ASN A 26 19.21 5.93 12.12
C ASN A 26 17.88 5.16 12.33
N VAL A 27 17.77 4.01 11.70
CA VAL A 27 16.55 3.18 11.74
C VAL A 27 16.44 2.28 12.96
N ALA A 28 17.51 2.09 13.74
CA ALA A 28 17.54 1.10 14.82
C ALA A 28 16.43 1.28 15.89
N PRO A 29 16.08 2.51 16.32
CA PRO A 29 14.99 2.72 17.28
C PRO A 29 13.59 2.37 16.73
N TYR A 30 13.44 2.30 15.40
CA TYR A 30 12.17 2.09 14.70
C TYR A 30 11.97 0.64 14.27
N ALA A 31 12.86 -0.26 14.73
CA ALA A 31 12.82 -1.67 14.40
C ALA A 31 11.48 -2.32 14.76
N ARG A 32 10.97 -3.15 13.85
CA ARG A 32 9.82 -4.00 14.19
C ARG A 32 10.26 -5.15 15.10
N THR A 33 9.29 -5.72 15.80
CA THR A 33 9.50 -6.84 16.71
C THR A 33 8.50 -7.94 16.39
N ASP A 34 8.73 -9.16 16.86
CA ASP A 34 7.78 -10.26 16.70
C ASP A 34 6.37 -9.91 17.20
N ARG A 35 6.24 -8.98 18.15
CA ARG A 35 4.93 -8.54 18.66
C ARG A 35 4.12 -7.73 17.65
N ASN A 36 4.78 -6.97 16.77
CA ASN A 36 4.12 -6.06 15.84
C ASN A 36 4.33 -6.41 14.36
N ALA A 37 5.17 -7.40 14.06
CA ALA A 37 5.45 -7.89 12.71
C ALA A 37 5.74 -9.40 12.67
N SER A 38 5.06 -10.23 13.47
CA SER A 38 5.29 -11.68 13.54
C SER A 38 5.37 -12.37 12.17
N ALA A 39 4.46 -12.04 11.25
CA ALA A 39 4.45 -12.61 9.90
C ALA A 39 5.70 -12.24 9.09
N PHE A 40 6.28 -11.05 9.30
CA PHE A 40 7.51 -10.61 8.65
C PHE A 40 8.69 -11.48 9.08
N PHE A 41 8.83 -11.73 10.38
CA PHE A 41 9.90 -12.57 10.92
C PHE A 41 9.71 -14.06 10.61
N GLU A 42 8.47 -14.54 10.52
CA GLU A 42 8.18 -15.89 10.05
C GLU A 42 8.50 -16.07 8.55
N MET A 43 8.26 -15.03 7.74
CA MET A 43 8.62 -15.01 6.32
C MET A 43 10.13 -15.06 6.11
N ALA A 44 10.91 -14.40 6.99
CA ALA A 44 12.39 -14.42 6.95
C ALA A 44 12.99 -15.82 7.06
N LYS A 45 12.25 -16.77 7.63
CA LYS A 45 12.67 -18.16 7.86
C LYS A 45 12.36 -19.09 6.67
N ARG A 46 11.76 -18.58 5.60
CA ARG A 46 11.32 -19.35 4.42
C ARG A 46 12.30 -19.20 3.27
N ASP A 47 12.35 -20.21 2.39
CA ASP A 47 12.99 -20.05 1.09
C ASP A 47 12.05 -19.23 0.18
N LEU A 48 12.52 -18.04 -0.19
CA LEU A 48 11.78 -17.10 -1.01
C LEU A 48 12.34 -17.01 -2.42
N SER A 49 13.31 -17.86 -2.80
CA SER A 49 13.93 -17.88 -4.14
C SER A 49 12.94 -17.89 -5.33
N PRO A 50 11.72 -18.47 -5.22
CA PRO A 50 10.73 -18.38 -6.29
C PRO A 50 10.07 -17.00 -6.47
N ALA A 51 10.17 -16.11 -5.47
CA ALA A 51 9.55 -14.79 -5.52
C ALA A 51 10.45 -13.79 -6.26
N ALA A 52 9.84 -12.95 -7.08
CA ALA A 52 10.56 -11.88 -7.79
C ALA A 52 10.85 -10.67 -6.90
N ILE A 53 9.91 -10.34 -6.00
CA ILE A 53 9.93 -9.14 -5.17
C ILE A 53 9.45 -9.50 -3.77
N LEU A 54 10.12 -8.97 -2.75
CA LEU A 54 9.72 -9.06 -1.37
C LEU A 54 9.00 -7.77 -0.96
N LYS A 55 7.73 -7.90 -0.56
CA LYS A 55 6.89 -6.77 -0.19
C LYS A 55 6.67 -6.69 1.31
N CYS A 56 6.86 -5.50 1.88
CA CYS A 56 6.33 -5.17 3.20
C CYS A 56 5.22 -4.11 3.07
N GLN A 57 4.34 -4.08 4.06
CA GLN A 57 3.32 -3.05 4.16
C GLN A 57 3.51 -2.28 5.47
N VAL A 58 3.46 -0.96 5.37
CA VAL A 58 3.56 -0.03 6.49
C VAL A 58 2.34 0.87 6.45
N THR A 59 1.72 1.17 7.60
CA THR A 59 0.67 2.20 7.64
C THR A 59 1.27 3.53 7.21
N GLY A 60 0.67 4.18 6.22
CA GLY A 60 1.17 5.46 5.73
C GLY A 60 0.93 6.61 6.71
N PRO A 61 1.63 7.75 6.52
CA PRO A 61 1.60 8.88 7.44
C PRO A 61 0.22 9.51 7.61
N VAL A 62 -0.60 9.58 6.55
CA VAL A 62 -1.94 10.18 6.62
C VAL A 62 -2.82 9.32 7.53
N THR A 63 -2.92 8.03 7.23
CA THR A 63 -3.74 7.09 7.99
C THR A 63 -3.27 6.98 9.43
N PHE A 64 -1.95 6.94 9.67
CA PHE A 64 -1.43 6.89 11.02
C PHE A 64 -1.78 8.18 11.80
N GLY A 65 -1.46 9.35 11.26
CA GLY A 65 -1.75 10.63 11.91
C GLY A 65 -3.23 10.94 12.05
N MET A 66 -4.08 10.34 11.20
CA MET A 66 -5.54 10.45 11.31
C MET A 66 -6.11 9.58 12.44
N GLN A 67 -5.42 8.51 12.83
CA GLN A 67 -5.85 7.58 13.88
C GLN A 67 -5.31 7.93 15.27
N VAL A 68 -4.16 8.60 15.34
CA VAL A 68 -3.58 9.11 16.59
C VAL A 68 -4.14 10.50 16.88
N VAL A 69 -4.49 10.77 18.13
CA VAL A 69 -5.11 12.03 18.53
C VAL A 69 -4.35 12.78 19.62
N ASP A 70 -4.55 14.10 19.68
CA ASP A 70 -4.13 14.95 20.80
C ASP A 70 -5.07 14.81 22.02
N ALA A 71 -4.83 15.63 23.04
CA ALA A 71 -5.64 15.68 24.26
C ALA A 71 -7.11 16.06 24.00
N ASP A 72 -7.38 16.84 22.95
CA ASP A 72 -8.71 17.28 22.53
C ASP A 72 -9.39 16.29 21.56
N ARG A 73 -8.78 15.11 21.35
CA ARG A 73 -9.21 14.05 20.43
C ARG A 73 -9.19 14.46 18.95
N ARG A 74 -8.43 15.51 18.62
CA ARG A 74 -8.20 15.93 17.24
C ARG A 74 -7.09 15.07 16.64
N PRO A 75 -7.25 14.58 15.40
CA PRO A 75 -6.18 13.87 14.72
C PRO A 75 -4.89 14.69 14.64
N LEU A 76 -3.75 14.05 14.91
CA LEU A 76 -2.45 14.72 14.88
C LEU A 76 -2.10 15.24 13.48
N TYR A 77 -2.59 14.56 12.43
CA TYR A 77 -2.31 14.96 11.04
C TYR A 77 -2.85 16.35 10.65
N TYR A 78 -3.73 16.94 11.48
CA TYR A 78 -4.23 18.30 11.25
C TYR A 78 -3.25 19.40 11.62
N ASP A 79 -2.21 19.06 12.38
CA ASP A 79 -1.11 19.95 12.73
C ASP A 79 0.09 19.65 11.82
N ASP A 80 0.63 20.70 11.18
CA ASP A 80 1.68 20.53 10.17
C ASP A 80 2.99 20.00 10.75
N GLN A 81 3.32 20.34 12.00
CA GLN A 81 4.52 19.84 12.67
C GLN A 81 4.38 18.35 12.96
N TYR A 82 3.21 17.92 13.40
CA TYR A 82 2.93 16.50 13.60
C TYR A 82 2.84 15.72 12.28
N ALA A 83 2.24 16.29 11.23
CA ALA A 83 2.19 15.66 9.91
C ALA A 83 3.60 15.42 9.34
N ASP A 84 4.51 16.39 9.51
CA ASP A 84 5.91 16.28 9.08
C ASP A 84 6.68 15.21 9.88
N VAL A 85 6.65 15.27 11.21
CA VAL A 85 7.42 14.33 12.05
C VAL A 85 6.89 12.90 11.93
N ILE A 86 5.58 12.71 11.74
CA ILE A 86 4.99 11.40 11.48
C ILE A 86 5.52 10.85 10.15
N SER A 87 5.60 11.66 9.11
CA SER A 87 6.12 11.24 7.81
C SER A 87 7.58 10.77 7.90
N LYS A 88 8.42 11.52 8.63
CA LYS A 88 9.82 11.14 8.89
C LYS A 88 9.96 9.86 9.71
N MET A 89 9.11 9.69 10.73
CA MET A 89 9.05 8.44 11.49
C MET A 89 8.63 7.25 10.61
N ILE A 90 7.61 7.42 9.75
CA ILE A 90 7.19 6.37 8.82
C ILE A 90 8.27 6.07 7.79
N ALA A 91 9.03 7.07 7.31
CA ALA A 91 10.17 6.87 6.43
C ALA A 91 11.26 5.99 7.07
N LEU A 92 11.60 6.24 8.34
CA LEU A 92 12.55 5.43 9.11
C LEU A 92 12.07 3.98 9.28
N ILE A 93 10.77 3.79 9.55
CA ILE A 93 10.15 2.46 9.62
C ILE A 93 10.18 1.75 8.26
N ALA A 94 9.83 2.45 7.19
CA ALA A 94 9.81 1.93 5.82
C ALA A 94 11.21 1.44 5.42
N ARG A 95 12.23 2.26 5.68
CA ARG A 95 13.63 1.90 5.46
C ARG A 95 14.09 0.75 6.31
N TRP A 96 13.75 0.73 7.60
CA TRP A 96 14.07 -0.43 8.43
C TRP A 96 13.51 -1.72 7.84
N CYS A 97 12.24 -1.70 7.40
CA CYS A 97 11.61 -2.86 6.78
C CYS A 97 12.33 -3.26 5.50
N GLU A 98 12.74 -2.30 4.67
CA GLU A 98 13.54 -2.59 3.48
C GLU A 98 14.92 -3.18 3.80
N GLU A 99 15.68 -2.56 4.70
CA GLU A 99 17.01 -3.06 5.10
C GLU A 99 16.92 -4.48 5.66
N ALA A 100 15.89 -4.76 6.46
CA ALA A 100 15.63 -6.10 6.98
C ALA A 100 15.23 -7.09 5.87
N MET A 101 14.38 -6.69 4.91
CA MET A 101 14.01 -7.53 3.76
C MET A 101 15.22 -7.90 2.89
N ARG A 102 16.17 -6.97 2.71
CA ARG A 102 17.41 -7.24 1.95
C ARG A 102 18.30 -8.32 2.56
N GLN A 103 18.10 -8.66 3.84
CA GLN A 103 18.80 -9.77 4.49
C GLN A 103 18.15 -11.14 4.24
N PHE A 104 16.97 -11.19 3.61
CA PHE A 104 16.26 -12.45 3.37
C PHE A 104 16.93 -13.17 2.19
N SER A 105 17.08 -14.49 2.29
CA SER A 105 17.70 -15.28 1.22
C SER A 105 16.73 -15.50 0.06
N GLY A 106 17.22 -15.34 -1.18
CA GLY A 106 16.52 -15.75 -2.40
C GLY A 106 15.84 -14.62 -3.18
N VAL A 107 15.62 -13.44 -2.57
CA VAL A 107 14.97 -12.29 -3.24
C VAL A 107 15.78 -11.03 -2.99
N LYS A 108 16.05 -10.26 -4.04
CA LYS A 108 16.83 -9.02 -3.95
C LYS A 108 15.98 -7.76 -4.04
N GLU A 109 14.91 -7.82 -4.83
CA GLU A 109 14.04 -6.68 -5.06
C GLU A 109 13.08 -6.49 -3.89
N THR A 110 13.03 -5.27 -3.38
CA THR A 110 12.18 -4.88 -2.25
C THR A 110 11.10 -3.92 -2.71
N LEU A 111 9.93 -4.03 -2.09
CA LEU A 111 8.80 -3.11 -2.29
C LEU A 111 8.20 -2.76 -0.94
N VAL A 112 8.23 -1.48 -0.57
CA VAL A 112 7.47 -0.96 0.57
C VAL A 112 6.14 -0.41 0.04
N VAL A 113 5.01 -0.84 0.62
CA VAL A 113 3.70 -0.28 0.27
C VAL A 113 3.10 0.45 1.47
N LEU A 114 2.77 1.72 1.28
CA LEU A 114 2.06 2.54 2.26
C LEU A 114 0.57 2.23 2.22
N ASN A 115 0.04 1.70 3.32
CA ASN A 115 -1.39 1.47 3.48
C ASN A 115 -2.07 2.77 3.92
N GLU A 116 -2.84 3.35 3.01
CA GLU A 116 -3.44 4.68 3.14
C GLU A 116 -4.97 4.72 2.90
N PRO A 117 -5.79 3.99 3.69
CA PRO A 117 -7.25 4.07 3.57
C PRO A 117 -7.82 5.48 3.83
N TYR A 118 -7.14 6.35 4.60
CA TYR A 118 -7.64 7.72 4.81
C TYR A 118 -7.48 8.63 3.59
N LEU A 119 -6.67 8.27 2.59
CA LEU A 119 -6.61 9.02 1.33
C LEU A 119 -7.93 8.95 0.55
N ALA A 120 -8.85 8.04 0.89
CA ALA A 120 -10.22 8.08 0.37
C ALA A 120 -10.98 9.36 0.77
N SER A 121 -10.50 10.08 1.79
CA SER A 121 -11.03 11.39 2.20
C SER A 121 -10.29 12.57 1.57
N LEU A 122 -9.32 12.34 0.69
CA LEU A 122 -8.63 13.41 -0.03
C LEU A 122 -9.65 14.18 -0.89
N GLY A 123 -9.59 15.52 -0.83
CA GLY A 123 -10.58 16.39 -1.50
C GLY A 123 -11.94 16.49 -0.78
N SER A 124 -12.11 15.83 0.36
CA SER A 124 -13.31 15.96 1.19
C SER A 124 -13.42 17.35 1.81
N SER A 125 -14.62 17.94 1.77
CA SER A 125 -14.91 19.21 2.45
C SER A 125 -15.04 19.08 3.97
N VAL A 126 -15.17 17.85 4.49
CA VAL A 126 -15.42 17.59 5.92
C VAL A 126 -14.23 16.96 6.65
N VAL A 127 -13.29 16.37 5.93
CA VAL A 127 -12.05 15.82 6.50
C VAL A 127 -10.87 16.55 5.84
N PRO A 128 -10.26 17.54 6.53
CA PRO A 128 -9.18 18.32 5.95
C PRO A 128 -7.90 17.49 5.87
N ILE A 129 -7.57 17.02 4.66
CA ILE A 129 -6.27 16.44 4.31
C ILE A 129 -5.62 17.40 3.30
N ARG A 130 -4.47 17.98 3.67
CA ARG A 130 -3.73 18.93 2.83
C ARG A 130 -2.85 18.16 1.87
N GLN A 131 -3.01 18.38 0.56
CA GLN A 131 -2.22 17.71 -0.46
C GLN A 131 -0.72 18.00 -0.29
N GLU A 132 -0.36 19.19 0.18
CA GLU A 132 1.02 19.60 0.41
C GLU A 132 1.70 18.70 1.46
N ASN A 133 1.00 18.38 2.56
CA ASN A 133 1.52 17.51 3.61
C ASN A 133 1.63 16.05 3.12
N VAL A 134 0.70 15.61 2.27
CA VAL A 134 0.74 14.27 1.68
C VAL A 134 1.92 14.15 0.70
N THR A 135 2.13 15.15 -0.15
CA THR A 135 3.25 15.20 -1.10
C THR A 135 4.58 15.25 -0.37
N ALA A 136 4.75 16.17 0.58
CA ALA A 136 5.99 16.28 1.35
C ALA A 136 6.31 14.98 2.12
N GLY A 137 5.30 14.38 2.76
CA GLY A 137 5.48 13.12 3.47
C GLY A 137 5.80 11.94 2.54
N TRP A 138 5.22 11.93 1.34
CA TRP A 138 5.57 10.96 0.30
C TRP A 138 7.02 11.11 -0.15
N GLU A 139 7.47 12.34 -0.42
CA GLU A 139 8.84 12.66 -0.84
C GLU A 139 9.88 12.27 0.23
N ASP A 140 9.60 12.54 1.51
CA ASP A 140 10.45 12.11 2.63
C ASP A 140 10.64 10.58 2.66
N ILE A 141 9.57 9.82 2.44
CA ILE A 141 9.61 8.36 2.45
C ILE A 141 10.31 7.85 1.18
N ALA A 142 10.00 8.42 0.02
CA ALA A 142 10.62 8.08 -1.27
C ALA A 142 12.12 8.34 -1.27
N GLY A 143 12.59 9.41 -0.60
CA GLY A 143 14.02 9.71 -0.43
C GLY A 143 14.74 8.78 0.56
N MET A 144 14.00 7.97 1.31
CA MET A 144 14.54 7.11 2.36
C MET A 144 14.64 5.63 1.96
N VAL A 145 13.76 5.16 1.07
CA VAL A 145 13.76 3.79 0.52
C VAL A 145 14.47 3.75 -0.83
N GLU A 146 15.17 2.65 -1.11
CA GLU A 146 15.96 2.47 -2.35
C GLU A 146 15.29 1.54 -3.36
N GLY A 147 14.42 0.63 -2.90
CA GLY A 147 13.60 -0.24 -3.73
C GLY A 147 12.31 0.43 -4.19
N GLY A 148 11.30 -0.38 -4.50
CA GLY A 148 9.99 0.14 -4.89
C GLY A 148 9.25 0.79 -3.71
N LEU A 149 8.58 1.90 -3.99
CA LEU A 149 7.60 2.52 -3.08
C LEU A 149 6.22 2.50 -3.73
N GLY A 150 5.27 1.87 -3.08
CA GLY A 150 3.89 1.78 -3.52
C GLY A 150 2.90 2.36 -2.52
N VAL A 151 1.65 2.45 -2.96
CA VAL A 151 0.52 2.87 -2.13
C VAL A 151 -0.63 1.88 -2.27
N HIS A 152 -1.33 1.64 -1.16
CA HIS A 152 -2.58 0.90 -1.14
C HIS A 152 -3.71 1.77 -0.57
N CYS A 153 -4.79 1.96 -1.33
CA CYS A 153 -6.00 2.61 -0.87
C CYS A 153 -7.22 1.74 -1.19
N CYS A 154 -7.95 1.30 -0.17
CA CYS A 154 -9.07 0.35 -0.33
C CYS A 154 -10.34 0.97 -0.95
N ALA A 155 -10.38 2.27 -1.21
CA ALA A 155 -11.59 2.98 -1.63
C ALA A 155 -11.27 4.05 -2.67
N ASN A 156 -12.31 4.61 -3.28
CA ASN A 156 -12.17 5.70 -4.23
C ASN A 156 -11.47 6.93 -3.62
N THR A 157 -10.61 7.57 -4.40
CA THR A 157 -9.79 8.73 -4.03
C THR A 157 -9.50 9.55 -5.29
N ASP A 158 -8.70 10.61 -5.17
CA ASP A 158 -8.13 11.32 -6.30
C ASP A 158 -6.99 10.50 -6.91
N TRP A 159 -7.34 9.63 -7.86
CA TRP A 159 -6.39 8.71 -8.50
C TRP A 159 -5.35 9.44 -9.35
N SER A 160 -5.72 10.56 -9.98
CA SER A 160 -4.80 11.40 -10.74
C SER A 160 -3.68 11.91 -9.82
N TYR A 161 -4.06 12.45 -8.66
CA TYR A 161 -3.10 12.90 -7.65
C TYR A 161 -2.20 11.75 -7.16
N LEU A 162 -2.76 10.60 -6.79
CA LEU A 162 -1.95 9.47 -6.30
C LEU A 162 -1.00 8.91 -7.36
N MET A 163 -1.43 8.81 -8.62
CA MET A 163 -0.53 8.41 -9.71
C MET A 163 0.51 9.50 -9.98
N GLY A 164 0.17 10.77 -9.79
CA GLY A 164 1.06 11.92 -9.89
C GLY A 164 2.20 11.93 -8.86
N LEU A 165 2.02 11.30 -7.69
CA LEU A 165 3.10 11.03 -6.73
C LEU A 165 4.16 10.05 -7.25
N ASN A 166 3.90 9.44 -8.42
CA ASN A 166 4.77 8.49 -9.10
C ASN A 166 5.17 7.25 -8.26
N PRO A 167 4.21 6.51 -7.67
CA PRO A 167 4.51 5.23 -7.04
C PRO A 167 5.04 4.21 -8.06
N SER A 168 5.83 3.23 -7.61
CA SER A 168 6.16 2.07 -8.45
C SER A 168 5.02 1.04 -8.48
N PHE A 169 4.12 1.10 -7.49
CA PHE A 169 3.05 0.12 -7.30
C PHE A 169 1.79 0.77 -6.72
N LEU A 170 0.67 0.67 -7.44
CA LEU A 170 -0.65 1.17 -7.02
C LEU A 170 -1.56 -0.02 -6.72
N SER A 171 -2.05 -0.14 -5.49
CA SER A 171 -2.94 -1.22 -5.07
C SER A 171 -4.27 -0.68 -4.57
N PHE A 172 -5.37 -1.30 -4.98
CA PHE A 172 -6.70 -0.85 -4.59
C PHE A 172 -7.73 -1.98 -4.70
N ASP A 173 -8.94 -1.72 -4.17
CA ASP A 173 -10.08 -2.63 -4.29
C ASP A 173 -10.72 -2.49 -5.69
N ALA A 174 -10.15 -3.18 -6.67
CA ALA A 174 -10.70 -3.21 -8.03
C ALA A 174 -12.04 -3.95 -8.13
N PHE A 175 -12.34 -4.85 -7.19
CA PHE A 175 -13.60 -5.58 -7.13
C PHE A 175 -14.78 -4.62 -6.97
N THR A 176 -14.62 -3.55 -6.19
CA THR A 176 -15.66 -2.54 -5.94
C THR A 176 -15.41 -1.20 -6.61
N CYS A 177 -14.15 -0.78 -6.77
CA CYS A 177 -13.78 0.57 -7.18
C CYS A 177 -13.11 0.66 -8.57
N SER A 178 -13.16 -0.40 -9.39
CA SER A 178 -12.52 -0.38 -10.72
C SER A 178 -13.12 0.67 -11.64
N ARG A 179 -14.43 0.89 -11.58
CA ARG A 179 -15.10 1.90 -12.42
C ARG A 179 -14.54 3.30 -12.15
N GLU A 180 -14.33 3.63 -10.89
CA GLU A 180 -13.85 4.95 -10.47
C GLU A 180 -12.41 5.20 -10.92
N LEU A 181 -11.52 4.20 -10.80
CA LEU A 181 -10.15 4.32 -11.33
C LEU A 181 -10.15 4.49 -12.86
N LEU A 182 -10.99 3.73 -13.57
CA LEU A 182 -11.05 3.77 -15.04
C LEU A 182 -11.58 5.09 -15.61
N LEU A 183 -12.17 5.97 -14.78
CA LEU A 183 -12.47 7.36 -15.18
C LEU A 183 -11.20 8.19 -15.42
N TYR A 184 -10.05 7.75 -14.90
CA TYR A 184 -8.73 8.39 -15.04
C TYR A 184 -7.86 7.64 -16.05
N MET A 185 -8.45 7.25 -17.20
CA MET A 185 -7.79 6.38 -18.17
C MET A 185 -6.44 6.93 -18.65
N ASP A 186 -6.38 8.21 -19.02
CA ASP A 186 -5.13 8.82 -19.52
C ASP A 186 -4.01 8.76 -18.48
N ASP A 187 -4.31 9.11 -17.23
CA ASP A 187 -3.36 9.04 -16.12
C ASP A 187 -2.95 7.60 -15.80
N LEU A 188 -3.88 6.64 -15.92
CA LEU A 188 -3.65 5.21 -15.72
C LEU A 188 -2.77 4.59 -16.82
N VAL A 189 -2.93 5.03 -18.07
CA VAL A 189 -2.09 4.56 -19.17
C VAL A 189 -0.69 5.15 -19.04
N ALA A 190 -0.58 6.47 -18.84
CA ALA A 190 0.69 7.11 -18.53
C ALA A 190 1.36 6.46 -17.31
N PHE A 191 0.53 6.11 -16.31
CA PHE A 191 0.69 5.08 -15.29
C PHE A 191 1.70 3.97 -15.57
N MET A 192 1.18 3.07 -16.39
CA MET A 192 1.77 1.82 -16.79
C MET A 192 2.93 2.05 -17.76
N GLU A 193 2.82 3.01 -18.67
CA GLU A 193 3.85 3.32 -19.67
C GLU A 193 5.20 3.70 -19.04
N ARG A 194 5.18 4.44 -17.91
CA ARG A 194 6.40 4.75 -17.16
C ARG A 194 6.89 3.62 -16.24
N GLY A 195 6.24 2.45 -16.29
CA GLY A 195 6.63 1.26 -15.53
C GLY A 195 5.92 1.10 -14.18
N GLY A 196 4.87 1.88 -13.91
CA GLY A 196 4.05 1.72 -12.72
C GLY A 196 3.19 0.45 -12.78
N VAL A 197 3.20 -0.34 -11.71
CA VAL A 197 2.43 -1.59 -11.63
C VAL A 197 1.10 -1.37 -10.91
N VAL A 198 0.00 -1.84 -11.48
CA VAL A 198 -1.32 -1.82 -10.85
C VAL A 198 -1.65 -3.19 -10.25
N ALA A 199 -1.89 -3.22 -8.95
CA ALA A 199 -2.47 -4.37 -8.26
C ALA A 199 -3.99 -4.28 -8.24
N TRP A 200 -4.60 -5.02 -9.16
CA TRP A 200 -6.04 -5.22 -9.27
C TRP A 200 -6.52 -6.13 -8.15
N GLY A 201 -6.93 -5.53 -7.02
CA GLY A 201 -7.55 -6.22 -5.91
C GLY A 201 -8.92 -6.75 -6.29
N LEU A 202 -8.97 -7.94 -6.88
CA LEU A 202 -10.21 -8.53 -7.43
C LEU A 202 -10.78 -9.63 -6.56
N VAL A 203 -9.95 -10.33 -5.79
CA VAL A 203 -10.43 -11.43 -4.95
C VAL A 203 -10.90 -10.86 -3.61
N PRO A 204 -12.17 -10.99 -3.22
CA PRO A 204 -12.65 -10.43 -1.95
C PRO A 204 -11.84 -10.96 -0.76
N ALA A 205 -11.29 -10.05 0.06
CA ALA A 205 -10.43 -10.42 1.19
C ALA A 205 -11.21 -10.98 2.40
N ARG A 206 -12.52 -10.72 2.47
CA ARG A 206 -13.39 -11.19 3.54
C ARG A 206 -14.00 -12.54 3.17
N PRO A 207 -13.90 -13.58 4.02
CA PRO A 207 -14.42 -14.91 3.71
C PRO A 207 -15.91 -14.93 3.32
N GLU A 208 -16.73 -14.11 3.97
CA GLU A 208 -18.16 -13.99 3.68
C GLU A 208 -18.43 -13.49 2.27
N ASP A 209 -17.62 -12.57 1.75
CA ASP A 209 -17.77 -12.03 0.39
C ASP A 209 -17.11 -12.95 -0.63
N PHE A 210 -15.97 -13.55 -0.27
CA PHE A 210 -15.30 -14.55 -1.10
C PHE A 210 -16.19 -15.77 -1.38
N SER A 211 -16.98 -16.20 -0.39
CA SER A 211 -17.91 -17.33 -0.55
C SER A 211 -19.02 -17.11 -1.60
N LYS A 212 -19.22 -15.85 -2.03
CA LYS A 212 -20.27 -15.46 -2.99
C LYS A 212 -19.75 -15.37 -4.43
N VAL A 213 -18.44 -15.52 -4.65
CA VAL A 213 -17.81 -15.38 -5.97
C VAL A 213 -17.24 -16.71 -6.45
N THR A 214 -17.15 -16.85 -7.77
CA THR A 214 -16.47 -17.98 -8.42
C THR A 214 -15.29 -17.47 -9.25
N LEU A 215 -14.35 -18.36 -9.56
CA LEU A 215 -13.23 -18.03 -10.46
C LEU A 215 -13.72 -17.50 -11.81
N ASP A 216 -14.84 -18.01 -12.33
CA ASP A 216 -15.45 -17.51 -13.57
C ASP A 216 -15.93 -16.06 -13.44
N SER A 217 -16.65 -15.74 -12.35
CA SER A 217 -17.13 -14.37 -12.12
C SER A 217 -15.98 -13.37 -11.99
N LEU A 218 -14.90 -13.75 -11.29
CA LEU A 218 -13.71 -12.93 -11.12
C LEU A 218 -12.97 -12.75 -12.45
N PHE A 219 -12.87 -13.80 -13.26
CA PHE A 219 -12.25 -13.73 -14.59
C PHE A 219 -13.05 -12.87 -15.57
N GLN A 220 -14.39 -12.93 -15.54
CA GLN A 220 -15.25 -12.05 -16.31
C GLN A 220 -15.02 -10.58 -15.93
N GLN A 221 -14.94 -10.28 -14.64
CA GLN A 221 -14.68 -8.92 -14.17
C GLN A 221 -13.29 -8.42 -14.59
N PHE A 222 -12.24 -9.23 -14.43
CA PHE A 222 -10.89 -8.89 -14.91
C PHE A 222 -10.88 -8.63 -16.43
N SER A 223 -11.56 -9.49 -17.20
CA SER A 223 -11.65 -9.36 -18.66
C SER A 223 -12.40 -8.08 -19.07
N ALA A 224 -13.44 -7.70 -18.34
CA ALA A 224 -14.17 -6.45 -18.57
C ALA A 224 -13.31 -5.21 -18.28
N ILE A 225 -12.46 -5.24 -17.25
CA ILE A 225 -11.48 -4.18 -16.98
C ILE A 225 -10.46 -4.11 -18.13
N ARG A 226 -9.85 -5.24 -18.47
CA ARG A 226 -8.89 -5.36 -19.58
C ARG A 226 -9.45 -4.82 -20.90
N GLN A 227 -10.70 -5.16 -21.22
CA GLN A 227 -11.36 -4.68 -22.44
C GLN A 227 -11.60 -3.17 -22.43
N GLN A 228 -11.92 -2.58 -21.29
CA GLN A 228 -12.09 -1.12 -21.19
C GLN A 228 -10.76 -0.38 -21.36
N VAL A 229 -9.65 -0.98 -20.93
CA VAL A 229 -8.31 -0.39 -21.06
C VAL A 229 -7.72 -0.62 -22.47
N ALA A 230 -8.21 -1.61 -23.21
CA ALA A 230 -7.65 -2.05 -24.49
C ALA A 230 -7.62 -0.96 -25.60
N ASP A 231 -8.54 0.00 -25.56
CA ASP A 231 -8.57 1.10 -26.54
C ASP A 231 -7.50 2.16 -26.28
N SER A 232 -6.98 2.22 -25.05
CA SER A 232 -6.01 3.24 -24.61
C SER A 232 -4.62 2.67 -24.32
N CYS A 233 -4.49 1.37 -24.08
CA CYS A 233 -3.23 0.72 -23.73
C CYS A 233 -3.11 -0.64 -24.40
N SER A 234 -1.91 -0.95 -24.90
CA SER A 234 -1.65 -2.25 -25.51
C SER A 234 -1.86 -3.38 -24.51
N ASP A 235 -2.38 -4.50 -24.99
CA ASP A 235 -2.59 -5.69 -24.16
C ASP A 235 -1.32 -6.14 -23.42
N ASP A 236 -0.18 -6.06 -24.11
CA ASP A 236 1.09 -6.47 -23.54
C ASP A 236 1.55 -5.55 -22.40
N LEU A 237 1.39 -4.24 -22.54
CA LEU A 237 1.66 -3.29 -21.47
C LEU A 237 0.74 -3.54 -20.28
N PHE A 238 -0.57 -3.63 -20.50
CA PHE A 238 -1.54 -3.91 -19.46
C PHE A 238 -1.18 -5.18 -18.69
N MET A 239 -0.89 -6.28 -19.39
CA MET A 239 -0.56 -7.56 -18.76
C MET A 239 0.79 -7.53 -18.02
N LYS A 240 1.80 -6.82 -18.54
CA LYS A 240 3.10 -6.67 -17.87
C LYS A 240 3.04 -5.79 -16.63
N GLN A 241 2.17 -4.79 -16.62
CA GLN A 241 2.01 -3.83 -15.52
C GLN A 241 0.83 -4.15 -14.60
N SER A 242 0.35 -5.40 -14.59
CA SER A 242 -0.78 -5.83 -13.78
C SER A 242 -0.41 -6.97 -12.84
N VAL A 243 -0.86 -6.86 -11.59
CA VAL A 243 -0.84 -7.94 -10.60
C VAL A 243 -2.25 -8.17 -10.09
N VAL A 244 -2.65 -9.42 -9.92
CA VAL A 244 -3.93 -9.78 -9.27
C VAL A 244 -3.67 -9.97 -7.78
N THR A 245 -4.46 -9.32 -6.94
CA THR A 245 -4.37 -9.47 -5.49
C THR A 245 -5.75 -9.69 -4.87
N PRO A 246 -5.82 -10.06 -3.58
CA PRO A 246 -7.01 -9.80 -2.80
C PRO A 246 -7.32 -8.30 -2.72
N THR A 247 -8.57 -7.95 -2.40
CA THR A 247 -9.03 -6.55 -2.29
C THR A 247 -8.39 -5.78 -1.14
N CYS A 248 -7.99 -6.47 -0.07
CA CYS A 248 -7.37 -5.93 1.14
C CYS A 248 -6.62 -7.04 1.89
N GLY A 249 -6.16 -6.77 3.12
CA GLY A 249 -5.57 -7.77 4.01
C GLY A 249 -6.55 -8.88 4.39
N ILE A 250 -6.11 -10.14 4.27
CA ILE A 250 -6.92 -11.36 4.49
C ILE A 250 -6.88 -11.86 5.94
N GLN A 251 -6.67 -10.95 6.89
CA GLN A 251 -6.48 -11.26 8.31
C GLN A 251 -7.75 -11.68 9.05
N THR A 252 -8.92 -11.51 8.45
CA THR A 252 -10.22 -11.81 9.07
C THR A 252 -10.63 -13.28 8.95
N GLY A 253 -9.95 -14.06 8.11
CA GLY A 253 -10.22 -15.48 7.90
C GLY A 253 -9.32 -16.41 8.71
N THR A 254 -9.69 -17.69 8.76
CA THR A 254 -8.81 -18.77 9.22
C THR A 254 -7.64 -19.00 8.25
N PRO A 255 -6.55 -19.67 8.66
CA PRO A 255 -5.47 -20.02 7.75
C PRO A 255 -5.91 -20.83 6.51
N SER A 256 -6.99 -21.61 6.59
CA SER A 256 -7.54 -22.32 5.43
C SER A 256 -8.18 -21.34 4.44
N GLN A 257 -9.05 -20.46 4.94
CA GLN A 257 -9.70 -19.44 4.12
C GLN A 257 -8.68 -18.49 3.49
N ALA A 258 -7.63 -18.11 4.22
CA ALA A 258 -6.54 -17.30 3.67
C ALA A 258 -5.82 -18.01 2.50
N ARG A 259 -5.59 -19.32 2.59
CA ARG A 259 -5.03 -20.12 1.49
C ARG A 259 -5.99 -20.21 0.30
N GLU A 260 -7.29 -20.37 0.53
CA GLU A 260 -8.30 -20.41 -0.53
C GLU A 260 -8.36 -19.08 -1.29
N ILE A 261 -8.38 -17.95 -0.58
CA ILE A 261 -8.38 -16.61 -1.17
C ILE A 261 -7.11 -16.37 -2.01
N MET A 262 -5.92 -16.69 -1.47
CA MET A 262 -4.67 -16.56 -2.22
C MET A 262 -4.59 -17.53 -3.40
N GLY A 263 -5.12 -18.75 -3.24
CA GLY A 263 -5.21 -19.73 -4.31
C GLY A 263 -6.11 -19.25 -5.46
N ALA A 264 -7.22 -18.58 -5.15
CA ALA A 264 -8.08 -17.97 -6.16
C ALA A 264 -7.37 -16.82 -6.90
N ALA A 265 -6.58 -16.00 -6.21
CA ALA A 265 -5.79 -14.95 -6.85
C ALA A 265 -4.75 -15.53 -7.83
N ALA A 266 -4.06 -16.62 -7.42
CA ALA A 266 -3.13 -17.34 -8.27
C ALA A 266 -3.82 -17.96 -9.50
N ALA A 267 -4.93 -18.68 -9.29
CA ALA A 267 -5.70 -19.31 -10.36
C ALA A 267 -6.26 -18.28 -11.36
N LEU A 268 -6.70 -17.12 -10.88
CA LEU A 268 -7.14 -16.01 -11.73
C LEU A 268 -5.98 -15.47 -12.58
N SER A 269 -4.81 -15.30 -11.96
CA SER A 269 -3.60 -14.86 -12.65
C SER A 269 -3.16 -15.85 -13.74
N ASP A 270 -3.19 -17.15 -13.46
CA ASP A 270 -2.86 -18.20 -14.44
C ASP A 270 -3.84 -18.20 -15.61
N ARG A 271 -5.15 -18.12 -15.33
CA ARG A 271 -6.17 -18.06 -16.38
C ARG A 271 -6.05 -16.83 -17.25
N ALA A 272 -5.73 -15.67 -16.65
CA ALA A 272 -5.50 -14.42 -17.38
C ALA A 272 -4.32 -14.51 -18.36
N ARG A 273 -3.25 -15.25 -18.00
CA ARG A 273 -2.10 -15.50 -18.87
C ARG A 273 -2.36 -16.52 -19.97
N ALA A 274 -3.07 -17.62 -19.65
CA ALA A 274 -3.32 -18.71 -20.59
C ALA A 274 -4.20 -18.31 -21.79
N GLY A 275 -5.01 -17.26 -21.66
CA GLY A 275 -5.85 -16.73 -22.73
C GLY A 275 -5.15 -15.75 -23.68
N ARG A 276 -3.81 -15.65 -23.65
CA ARG A 276 -3.04 -14.80 -24.58
C ARG A 276 -2.56 -15.64 -25.78
N PRO A 277 -2.70 -15.14 -27.02
CA PRO A 277 -2.14 -15.79 -28.20
C PRO A 277 -0.60 -15.81 -28.20
#